data_AF-A0A1I8GSP6-F1
#
_entry.id   AF-A0A1I8GSP6-F1
#
_cell.length_a   1.000
_cell.length_b   1.000
_cell.length_c   1.000
_cell.angle_alpha   90.00
_cell.angle_beta   90.00
_cell.angle_gamma   90.00
#
_symmetry.space_group_name_H-M   'P 1'
#
loop_
_entity.id
_entity.type
_entity.pdbx_description
1 polymer ?
#
loop_
_entity_poly.entity_id
_entity_poly.type
_entity_poly.pdbx_seq_one_letter_code
_entity_poly.pdbx_strand_id
1 'polypeptide(L)'
;TLDIRLVDAIEALAKALTDSLTQPGFRESNASCFPLQPWSSGAQVLSNVMSLSSFDSGRGEISYNSTTGFFNAQGVEIVASFTEQSGVAARFELSGRFSSGSLRKLFHKSGGAFVFPNTFTGFKNATLVVCCPM
;
A
#
# COMPACT_ATOMS: atom_id res chain seq x y z
N THR A 1 -1.54 -0.51 -12.72
CA THR A 1 -1.16 -0.01 -11.37
C THR A 1 0.33 -0.13 -11.06
N LEU A 2 1.21 -0.44 -12.03
CA LEU A 2 2.68 -0.33 -11.85
C LEU A 2 3.13 1.13 -11.67
N ASP A 3 2.42 2.05 -12.31
CA ASP A 3 2.68 3.49 -12.33
C ASP A 3 2.68 4.10 -10.91
N ILE A 4 1.64 3.80 -10.11
CA ILE A 4 1.49 4.32 -8.75
C ILE A 4 2.66 3.92 -7.84
N ARG A 5 3.12 2.66 -7.94
CA ARG A 5 4.24 2.15 -7.14
C ARG A 5 5.58 2.78 -7.54
N LEU A 6 5.76 3.08 -8.82
CA LEU A 6 6.94 3.80 -9.30
C LEU A 6 6.95 5.23 -8.75
N VAL A 7 5.81 5.93 -8.82
CA VAL A 7 5.70 7.30 -8.30
C VAL A 7 5.95 7.33 -6.80
N ASP A 8 5.36 6.42 -6.02
CA ASP A 8 5.63 6.28 -4.58
C ASP A 8 7.13 6.07 -4.30
N ALA A 9 7.79 5.21 -5.08
CA ALA A 9 9.23 4.96 -4.90
C ALA A 9 10.08 6.21 -5.21
N ILE A 10 9.73 6.97 -6.23
CA ILE A 10 10.41 8.23 -6.58
C ILE A 10 10.20 9.27 -5.48
N GLU A 11 8.98 9.44 -5.00
CA GLU A 11 8.67 10.39 -3.93
C GLU A 11 9.36 10.02 -2.61
N ALA A 12 9.40 8.72 -2.26
CA ALA A 12 10.12 8.22 -1.09
C ALA A 12 11.62 8.53 -1.16
N LEU A 13 12.23 8.25 -2.31
CA LEU A 13 13.65 8.54 -2.53
C LEU A 13 13.93 10.06 -2.53
N ALA A 14 13.07 10.84 -3.17
CA ALA A 14 13.20 12.30 -3.21
C ALA A 14 13.09 12.90 -1.81
N LYS A 15 12.15 12.42 -0.99
CA LYS A 15 12.03 12.82 0.42
C LYS A 15 13.29 12.47 1.21
N ALA A 16 13.77 11.23 1.12
CA ALA A 16 14.96 10.79 1.83
C ALA A 16 16.22 11.56 1.39
N LEU A 17 16.37 11.87 0.10
CA LEU A 17 17.46 12.71 -0.41
C LEU A 17 17.36 14.14 0.13
N THR A 18 16.17 14.73 0.10
CA THR A 18 15.92 16.08 0.64
C THR A 18 16.28 16.16 2.12
N ASP A 19 15.88 15.16 2.90
CA ASP A 19 16.23 15.10 4.32
C ASP A 19 17.73 14.96 4.52
N SER A 20 18.40 14.16 3.68
CA SER A 20 19.85 13.95 3.74
C SER A 20 20.64 15.21 3.40
N LEU A 21 20.19 16.01 2.42
CA LEU A 21 20.85 17.25 2.00
C LEU A 21 20.98 18.28 3.14
N THR A 22 20.06 18.26 4.10
CA THR A 22 20.08 19.17 5.25
C THR A 22 21.03 18.72 6.37
N GLN A 23 21.54 17.49 6.30
CA GLN A 23 22.37 16.93 7.36
C GLN A 23 23.85 17.31 7.19
N PRO A 24 24.55 17.66 8.29
CA PRO A 24 25.95 18.02 8.22
C PRO A 24 26.81 16.85 7.73
N GLY A 25 27.74 17.13 6.81
CA GLY A 25 28.64 16.12 6.26
C GLY A 25 28.06 15.30 5.10
N PHE A 26 26.84 15.62 4.63
CA PHE A 26 26.31 15.05 3.39
C PHE A 26 27.23 15.39 2.21
N ARG A 27 27.49 14.40 1.35
CA ARG A 27 28.29 14.55 0.14
C ARG A 27 27.51 14.03 -1.04
N GLU A 28 27.57 14.77 -2.15
CA GLU A 28 27.03 14.31 -3.43
C GLU A 28 27.61 12.96 -3.85
N SER A 29 26.90 12.26 -4.74
CA SER A 29 27.31 10.92 -5.18
C SER A 29 28.65 10.95 -5.87
N ASN A 30 29.62 10.26 -5.27
CA ASN A 30 30.93 9.97 -5.83
C ASN A 30 31.05 8.48 -6.21
N ALA A 31 29.92 7.81 -6.40
CA ALA A 31 29.92 6.39 -6.73
C ALA A 31 30.52 6.15 -8.11
N SER A 32 31.34 5.10 -8.22
CA SER A 32 31.85 4.60 -9.51
C SER A 32 31.74 3.09 -9.53
N CYS A 33 31.52 2.53 -10.71
CA CYS A 33 31.58 1.09 -10.94
C CYS A 33 32.98 0.65 -11.38
N PHE A 34 33.86 1.58 -11.77
CA PHE A 34 35.23 1.29 -12.22
C PHE A 34 36.21 2.44 -11.86
N PRO A 35 37.03 2.29 -10.81
CA PRO A 35 37.00 1.21 -9.82
C PRO A 35 35.69 1.24 -9.01
N LEU A 36 35.31 0.11 -8.41
CA LEU A 36 34.15 0.05 -7.53
C LEU A 36 34.37 0.99 -6.33
N GLN A 37 33.60 2.07 -6.30
CA GLN A 37 33.63 3.08 -5.25
C GLN A 37 32.18 3.30 -4.78
N PRO A 38 31.81 2.91 -3.55
CA PRO A 38 30.48 3.16 -3.02
C PRO A 38 30.29 4.64 -2.74
N TRP A 39 29.05 5.11 -2.83
CA TRP A 39 28.72 6.47 -2.42
C TRP A 39 28.91 6.64 -0.92
N SER A 40 29.76 7.60 -0.54
CA SER A 40 30.05 7.92 0.87
C SER A 40 28.81 8.24 1.72
N SER A 41 27.84 8.97 1.19
CA SER A 41 26.57 9.25 1.89
C SER A 41 25.46 8.24 1.59
N GLY A 42 25.74 7.17 0.84
CA GLY A 42 24.73 6.19 0.43
C GLY A 42 24.05 5.48 1.61
N ALA A 43 24.81 5.14 2.66
CA ALA A 43 24.26 4.51 3.86
C ALA A 43 23.31 5.45 4.64
N GLN A 44 23.61 6.75 4.64
CA GLN A 44 22.77 7.77 5.27
C GLN A 44 21.44 7.94 4.52
N VAL A 45 21.49 8.03 3.18
CA VAL A 45 20.26 8.09 2.36
C VAL A 45 19.43 6.83 2.54
N LEU A 46 20.07 5.65 2.54
CA LEU A 46 19.38 4.39 2.81
C LEU A 46 18.71 4.39 4.20
N SER A 47 19.41 4.85 5.24
CA SER A 47 18.86 4.99 6.59
C SER A 47 17.63 5.91 6.58
N ASN A 48 17.69 7.03 5.88
CA ASN A 48 16.57 7.96 5.77
C ASN A 48 15.38 7.32 5.03
N VAL A 49 15.61 6.59 3.94
CA VAL A 49 14.55 5.82 3.25
C VAL A 49 13.89 4.81 4.20
N MET A 50 14.70 4.01 4.92
CA MET A 50 14.19 2.98 5.82
C MET A 50 13.48 3.55 7.06
N SER A 51 13.77 4.80 7.41
CA SER A 51 13.14 5.52 8.53
C SER A 51 11.78 6.13 8.19
N LEU A 52 11.38 6.13 6.91
CA LEU A 52 10.07 6.60 6.50
C LEU A 52 9.00 5.72 7.17
N SER A 53 8.22 6.34 8.06
CA SER A 53 7.21 5.67 8.88
C SER A 53 5.87 6.40 8.91
N SER A 54 5.75 7.51 8.16
CA SER A 54 4.57 8.39 8.13
C SER A 54 4.54 9.30 6.89
N PHE A 55 5.29 8.98 5.84
CA PHE A 55 5.32 9.82 4.64
C PHE A 55 4.09 9.54 3.77
N ASP A 56 3.10 10.43 3.82
CA ASP A 56 1.88 10.33 3.01
C ASP A 56 2.11 10.89 1.60
N SER A 57 2.00 10.02 0.59
CA SER A 57 2.09 10.39 -0.83
C SER A 57 0.78 10.96 -1.41
N GLY A 58 -0.26 11.11 -0.57
CA GLY A 58 -1.63 11.37 -0.99
C GLY A 58 -2.33 10.13 -1.57
N ARG A 59 -1.59 9.02 -1.76
CA ARG A 59 -2.09 7.73 -2.25
C ARG A 59 -2.04 6.65 -1.16
N GLY A 60 -1.48 6.99 -0.01
CA GLY A 60 -1.22 6.12 1.12
C GLY A 60 0.09 6.52 1.79
N GLU A 61 0.28 6.08 3.03
CA GLU A 61 1.56 6.27 3.68
C GLU A 61 2.57 5.24 3.18
N ILE A 62 3.76 5.75 2.92
CA ILE A 62 4.94 5.00 2.54
C ILE A 62 5.72 4.72 3.82
N SER A 63 5.85 3.44 4.14
CA SER A 63 6.72 3.00 5.22
C SER A 63 7.46 1.71 4.89
N TYR A 64 8.59 1.51 5.55
CA TYR A 64 9.45 0.34 5.35
C TYR A 64 9.72 -0.35 6.68
N ASN A 65 9.90 -1.67 6.63
CA ASN A 65 10.41 -2.43 7.75
C ASN A 65 11.92 -2.22 7.82
N SER A 66 12.40 -1.54 8.86
CA SER A 66 13.83 -1.23 9.02
C SER A 66 14.73 -2.46 9.17
N THR A 67 14.16 -3.62 9.54
CA THR A 67 14.90 -4.87 9.74
C THR A 67 15.02 -5.66 8.43
N THR A 68 13.94 -5.78 7.65
CA THR A 68 13.92 -6.58 6.42
C THR A 68 14.14 -5.75 5.16
N GLY A 69 13.99 -4.43 5.24
CA GLY A 69 14.03 -3.50 4.12
C GLY A 69 12.81 -3.56 3.20
N PHE A 70 11.78 -4.33 3.56
CA PHE A 70 10.58 -4.45 2.75
C PHE A 70 9.59 -3.33 3.00
N PHE A 71 8.88 -2.94 1.94
CA PHE A 71 7.77 -1.98 2.01
C PHE A 71 6.65 -2.54 2.88
N ASN A 72 6.19 -1.75 3.85
CA ASN A 72 5.03 -2.07 4.68
C ASN A 72 3.77 -1.74 3.88
N ALA A 73 3.16 -2.76 3.28
CA ALA A 73 1.87 -2.59 2.64
C ALA A 73 0.81 -2.22 3.69
N GLN A 74 0.30 -0.99 3.62
CA GLN A 74 -0.69 -0.44 4.56
C GLN A 74 -2.03 -1.17 4.56
N GLY A 75 -2.27 -1.99 3.55
CA GLY A 75 -3.50 -2.74 3.42
C GLY A 75 -3.87 -3.09 2.00
N VAL A 76 -4.99 -3.78 1.87
CA VAL A 76 -5.63 -4.10 0.60
C VAL A 76 -7.05 -3.55 0.65
N GLU A 77 -7.40 -2.76 -0.35
CA GLU A 77 -8.79 -2.31 -0.56
C GLU A 77 -9.57 -3.40 -1.30
N ILE A 78 -10.74 -3.74 -0.78
CA ILE A 78 -11.62 -4.75 -1.34
C ILE A 78 -12.77 -4.06 -2.04
N VAL A 79 -12.80 -4.22 -3.36
CA VAL A 79 -13.83 -3.64 -4.22
C VAL A 79 -14.73 -4.77 -4.71
N ALA A 80 -16.04 -4.63 -4.49
CA ALA A 80 -17.05 -5.60 -4.91
C ALA A 80 -17.90 -5.02 -6.03
N SER A 81 -18.42 -5.91 -6.89
CA SER A 81 -19.44 -5.56 -7.86
C SER A 81 -20.78 -5.44 -7.16
N PHE A 82 -21.51 -4.35 -7.42
CA PHE A 82 -22.77 -4.03 -6.79
C PHE A 82 -23.82 -3.65 -7.83
N THR A 83 -25.03 -4.17 -7.67
CA THR A 83 -26.22 -3.77 -8.43
C THR A 83 -27.44 -3.75 -7.52
N GLU A 84 -28.34 -2.79 -7.75
CA GLU A 84 -29.58 -2.66 -6.98
C GLU A 84 -30.70 -3.55 -7.52
N GLN A 85 -30.66 -3.90 -8.80
CA GLN A 85 -31.70 -4.66 -9.49
C GLN A 85 -31.08 -5.59 -10.55
N SER A 86 -31.70 -6.77 -10.72
CA SER A 86 -31.31 -7.69 -11.79
C SER A 86 -31.54 -7.04 -13.16
N GLY A 87 -30.53 -7.08 -14.03
CA GLY A 87 -30.58 -6.47 -15.37
C GLY A 87 -30.02 -5.04 -15.48
N VAL A 88 -29.60 -4.42 -14.36
CA VAL A 88 -28.90 -3.12 -14.36
C VAL A 88 -27.39 -3.32 -14.34
N ALA A 89 -26.65 -2.43 -15.03
CA ALA A 89 -25.19 -2.45 -15.04
C ALA A 89 -24.63 -2.36 -13.61
N ALA A 90 -23.79 -3.33 -13.26
CA ALA A 90 -23.14 -3.35 -11.97
C ALA A 90 -22.04 -2.29 -11.89
N ARG A 91 -21.88 -1.67 -10.72
CA ARG A 91 -20.79 -0.73 -10.42
C ARG A 91 -19.84 -1.34 -9.40
N PHE A 92 -18.59 -0.88 -9.42
CA PHE A 92 -17.61 -1.27 -8.42
C PHE A 92 -17.71 -0.37 -7.20
N GLU A 93 -17.86 -0.98 -6.03
CA GLU A 93 -17.94 -0.28 -4.74
C GLU A 93 -16.89 -0.78 -3.77
N LEU A 94 -16.27 0.15 -3.04
CA LEU A 94 -15.37 -0.16 -1.95
C LEU A 94 -16.15 -0.81 -0.81
N SER A 95 -16.05 -2.13 -0.70
CA SER A 95 -16.85 -2.96 0.22
C SER A 95 -16.12 -3.25 1.53
N GLY A 96 -14.80 -3.25 1.51
CA GLY A 96 -13.98 -3.46 2.69
C GLY A 96 -12.55 -2.96 2.53
N ARG A 97 -11.83 -2.92 3.64
CA ARG A 97 -10.41 -2.60 3.69
C ARG A 97 -9.74 -3.54 4.68
N PHE A 98 -8.72 -4.27 4.24
CA PHE A 98 -7.82 -4.99 5.13
C PHE A 98 -6.65 -4.06 5.47
N SER A 99 -6.46 -3.75 6.75
CA SER A 99 -5.35 -2.90 7.22
C SER A 99 -4.96 -3.31 8.64
N SER A 100 -3.67 -3.24 8.96
CA SER A 100 -3.14 -3.54 10.30
C SER A 100 -3.61 -4.89 10.86
N GLY A 101 -3.66 -5.93 10.01
CA GLY A 101 -4.05 -7.28 10.40
C GLY A 101 -5.56 -7.51 10.57
N SER A 102 -6.40 -6.52 10.27
CA SER A 102 -7.86 -6.63 10.44
C SER A 102 -8.61 -6.24 9.16
N LEU A 103 -9.73 -6.93 8.90
CA LEU A 103 -10.65 -6.58 7.81
C LEU A 103 -11.78 -5.71 8.36
N ARG A 104 -11.90 -4.48 7.85
CA ARG A 104 -13.03 -3.59 8.12
C ARG A 104 -14.01 -3.62 6.95
N LYS A 105 -15.28 -3.91 7.24
CA LYS A 105 -16.38 -3.74 6.28
C LYS A 105 -16.71 -2.25 6.17
N LEU A 106 -16.80 -1.72 4.95
CA LEU A 106 -17.03 -0.29 4.69
C LEU A 106 -18.42 -0.01 4.12
N PHE A 107 -18.96 -0.95 3.35
CA PHE A 107 -20.28 -0.78 2.77
C PHE A 107 -21.37 -1.33 3.69
N HIS A 108 -22.36 -0.50 3.98
CA HIS A 108 -23.54 -0.87 4.76
C HIS A 108 -24.79 -0.57 3.93
N LYS A 109 -25.43 -1.63 3.42
CA LYS A 109 -26.77 -1.55 2.81
C LYS A 109 -27.61 -2.71 3.31
N SER A 110 -28.75 -2.40 3.91
CA SER A 110 -29.76 -3.38 4.31
C SER A 110 -30.41 -4.01 3.08
N GLY A 111 -30.55 -5.33 3.06
CA GLY A 111 -31.32 -6.04 2.03
C GLY A 111 -30.63 -6.28 0.68
N GLY A 112 -29.32 -5.97 0.54
CA GLY A 112 -28.55 -6.25 -0.67
C GLY A 112 -27.66 -7.49 -0.54
N ALA A 113 -27.66 -8.36 -1.54
CA ALA A 113 -26.71 -9.47 -1.65
C ALA A 113 -25.41 -8.98 -2.31
N PHE A 114 -24.26 -9.23 -1.68
CA PHE A 114 -22.97 -9.03 -2.33
C PHE A 114 -22.60 -10.25 -3.16
N VAL A 115 -22.28 -10.03 -4.43
CA VAL A 115 -21.74 -11.08 -5.30
C VAL A 115 -20.23 -10.92 -5.31
N PHE A 116 -19.53 -11.76 -4.56
CA PHE A 116 -18.09 -11.89 -4.71
C PHE A 116 -17.83 -12.82 -5.89
N PRO A 117 -17.06 -12.39 -6.92
CA PRO A 117 -16.62 -13.31 -7.95
C PRO A 117 -15.85 -14.46 -7.27
N ASN A 118 -15.98 -15.66 -7.83
CA ASN A 118 -15.58 -16.97 -7.30
C ASN A 118 -14.07 -17.16 -7.01
N THR A 119 -13.33 -16.11 -6.71
CA THR A 119 -11.90 -16.12 -6.36
C THR A 119 -11.65 -16.73 -4.96
N PHE A 120 -12.68 -17.11 -4.22
CA PHE A 120 -12.62 -17.79 -2.93
C PHE A 120 -12.86 -19.31 -3.04
N THR A 121 -12.21 -19.97 -4.00
CA THR A 121 -12.30 -21.43 -4.22
C THR A 121 -11.96 -22.30 -2.99
N GLY A 122 -11.34 -21.73 -1.95
CA GLY A 122 -11.03 -22.41 -0.69
C GLY A 122 -12.20 -22.64 0.27
N PHE A 123 -13.38 -22.04 0.04
CA PHE A 123 -14.48 -22.08 1.02
C PHE A 123 -15.42 -23.28 0.90
N LYS A 124 -15.19 -24.25 -0.01
CA LYS A 124 -15.96 -25.51 -0.12
C LYS A 124 -17.48 -25.34 0.01
N ASN A 125 -18.08 -24.44 -0.76
CA ASN A 125 -19.53 -24.12 -0.69
C ASN A 125 -20.03 -23.55 0.66
N ALA A 126 -19.15 -23.02 1.51
CA ALA A 126 -19.57 -22.34 2.74
C ALA A 126 -20.19 -20.97 2.41
N THR A 127 -21.47 -20.82 2.77
CA THR A 127 -22.18 -19.54 2.71
C THR A 127 -21.72 -18.64 3.85
N LEU A 128 -21.21 -17.44 3.54
CA LEU A 128 -20.89 -16.41 4.54
C LEU A 128 -22.19 -15.83 5.10
N VAL A 129 -22.59 -16.25 6.30
CA VAL A 129 -23.69 -15.64 7.05
C VAL A 129 -23.17 -14.38 7.73
N VAL A 130 -23.59 -13.22 7.23
CA VAL A 130 -23.28 -11.92 7.86
C VAL A 130 -24.27 -11.72 9.00
N CYS A 131 -23.83 -11.93 10.24
CA CYS A 131 -24.60 -11.57 11.42
C CYS A 131 -24.65 -10.04 11.55
N CYS A 132 -25.85 -9.47 11.48
CA CYS A 132 -26.14 -8.09 11.88
C CYS A 132 -26.93 -8.16 13.21
N PRO A 133 -26.54 -7.44 14.27
CA PRO A 133 -27.40 -7.33 15.45
C PRO A 133 -28.67 -6.53 15.09
N MET A 134 -29.80 -6.91 15.71
CA MET A 134 -31.07 -6.16 15.63
C MET A 134 -31.01 -4.87 16.42
#